data_AF-A0A972ZLD9-F1
#
_entry.id   AF-A0A972ZLD9-F1
#
_cell.length_a   1.000
_cell.length_b   1.000
_cell.length_c   1.000
_cell.angle_alpha   90.00
_cell.angle_beta   90.00
_cell.angle_gamma   90.00
#
_symmetry.space_group_name_H-M   'P 1'
#
loop_
_entity.id
_entity.type
_entity.pdbx_description
1 polymer ?
#
loop_
_entity_poly.entity_id
_entity_poly.type
_entity_poly.pdbx_seq_one_letter_code
_entity_poly.pdbx_strand_id
1 'polypeptide(L)'
;PGSTYKLKWPDSDNEIYVTLKDIIQDGRRRPFEVFINSKNMEHYAWTVGLTRMISAVFRRGGDVSFVVDELKAVFDPRGGQWMDGKYVPSLLAALGEVIEKHMIQNGFLPATEHSGQYSEPAIGEERRVVGLNGSFRQCPKCAQPSLIRQEGCDVCSSCGYSKCG
;
A
#
# COMPACT_ATOMS: atom_id res chain seq x y z
N PRO A 1 -21.32 3.56 13.07
CA PRO A 1 -21.26 3.60 11.59
C PRO A 1 -20.09 2.76 11.09
N GLY A 2 -20.13 2.19 9.90
CA GLY A 2 -19.00 1.41 9.36
C GLY A 2 -19.18 1.03 7.90
N SER A 3 -18.11 0.56 7.28
CA SER A 3 -18.07 0.17 5.88
C SER A 3 -17.21 -1.07 5.71
N THR A 4 -17.63 -1.96 4.81
CA THR A 4 -16.87 -3.15 4.43
C THR A 4 -16.36 -2.98 3.01
N TYR A 5 -15.06 -3.18 2.86
CA TYR A 5 -14.32 -3.10 1.60
C TYR A 5 -13.87 -4.50 1.20
N LYS A 6 -13.86 -4.73 -0.10
CA LYS A 6 -13.47 -5.99 -0.70
C LYS A 6 -12.15 -5.79 -1.44
N LEU A 7 -11.13 -6.52 -1.04
CA LEU A 7 -9.79 -6.49 -1.60
C LEU A 7 -9.49 -7.81 -2.31
N LYS A 8 -9.19 -7.72 -3.61
CA LYS A 8 -8.77 -8.86 -4.44
C LYS A 8 -7.28 -8.76 -4.67
N TRP A 9 -6.49 -9.59 -4.01
CA TRP A 9 -5.05 -9.68 -4.24
C TRP A 9 -4.79 -10.72 -5.35
N PRO A 10 -4.07 -10.37 -6.44
CA PRO A 10 -3.91 -11.28 -7.60
C PRO A 10 -3.37 -12.68 -7.26
N ASP A 11 -2.46 -12.79 -6.30
CA ASP A 11 -1.87 -14.07 -5.89
C ASP A 11 -2.65 -14.78 -4.76
N SER A 12 -3.84 -14.30 -4.40
CA SER A 12 -4.65 -14.90 -3.33
C SER A 12 -5.84 -15.63 -3.91
N ASP A 13 -5.98 -16.91 -3.58
CA ASP A 13 -7.16 -17.73 -3.93
C ASP A 13 -8.46 -17.20 -3.31
N ASN A 14 -8.36 -16.33 -2.31
CA ASN A 14 -9.50 -15.82 -1.56
C ASN A 14 -9.48 -14.30 -1.45
N GLU A 15 -10.67 -13.73 -1.50
CA GLU A 15 -10.89 -12.30 -1.31
C GLU A 15 -10.74 -11.92 0.17
N ILE A 16 -10.18 -10.74 0.40
CA ILE A 16 -9.99 -10.20 1.74
C ILE A 16 -11.06 -9.14 1.98
N TYR A 17 -11.78 -9.26 3.09
CA TYR A 17 -12.83 -8.36 3.51
C TYR A 17 -12.32 -7.50 4.66
N VAL A 18 -12.30 -6.19 4.46
CA VAL A 18 -11.83 -5.21 5.45
C VAL A 18 -13.03 -4.40 5.92
N THR A 19 -13.45 -4.57 7.16
CA THR A 19 -14.53 -3.78 7.77
C THR A 19 -13.93 -2.73 8.68
N LEU A 20 -14.20 -1.45 8.41
CA LEU A 20 -13.86 -0.34 9.29
C LEU A 20 -15.10 0.17 10.01
N LYS A 21 -14.95 0.43 11.31
CA LYS A 21 -15.96 1.06 12.15
C LYS A 21 -15.48 2.42 12.61
N ASP A 22 -16.43 3.34 12.68
CA ASP A 22 -16.23 4.70 13.15
C ASP A 22 -16.91 4.94 14.49
N ILE A 23 -16.35 5.88 15.25
CA ILE A 23 -17.00 6.52 16.39
C ILE A 23 -17.10 8.02 16.16
N ILE A 24 -18.13 8.65 16.74
CA ILE A 24 -18.23 10.11 16.82
C ILE A 24 -17.68 10.50 18.19
N GLN A 25 -16.63 11.30 18.20
CA GLN A 25 -16.00 11.82 19.41
C GLN A 25 -15.68 13.29 19.17
N ASP A 26 -16.02 14.16 20.13
CA ASP A 26 -15.81 15.62 20.05
C ASP A 26 -16.40 16.24 18.77
N GLY A 27 -17.56 15.72 18.32
CA GLY A 27 -18.24 16.18 17.12
C GLY A 27 -17.59 15.76 15.79
N ARG A 28 -16.46 15.03 15.82
CA ARG A 28 -15.76 14.52 14.64
C ARG A 28 -15.90 13.01 14.53
N ARG A 29 -16.08 12.52 13.30
CA ARG A 29 -16.03 11.08 13.01
C ARG A 29 -14.57 10.64 12.88
N ARG A 30 -14.19 9.59 13.59
CA ARG A 30 -12.84 8.99 13.54
C ARG A 30 -12.92 7.48 13.40
N PRO A 31 -11.92 6.83 12.77
CA PRO A 31 -11.82 5.39 12.79
C PRO A 31 -11.65 4.90 14.24
N PHE A 32 -12.31 3.78 14.55
CA PHE A 32 -12.32 3.19 15.89
C PHE A 32 -11.80 1.76 15.88
N GLU A 33 -12.21 0.96 14.89
CA GLU A 33 -11.86 -0.46 14.83
C GLU A 33 -11.80 -0.94 13.39
N VAL A 34 -10.89 -1.88 13.11
CA VAL A 34 -10.79 -2.57 11.83
C VAL A 34 -10.94 -4.07 12.04
N PHE A 35 -11.54 -4.75 11.08
CA PHE A 35 -11.64 -6.20 11.01
C PHE A 35 -11.19 -6.67 9.64
N ILE A 36 -10.17 -7.53 9.58
CA ILE A 36 -9.70 -8.11 8.33
C ILE A 36 -10.05 -9.61 8.36
N ASN A 37 -10.85 -10.05 7.39
CA ASN A 37 -11.28 -11.43 7.25
C ASN A 37 -10.91 -11.98 5.87
N SER A 38 -10.51 -13.24 5.82
CA SER A 38 -10.28 -13.98 4.58
C SER A 38 -10.70 -15.43 4.78
N LYS A 39 -11.07 -16.10 3.69
CA LYS A 39 -11.24 -17.56 3.68
C LYS A 39 -9.91 -18.30 3.67
N ASN A 40 -8.80 -17.61 3.38
CA ASN A 40 -7.46 -18.20 3.49
C ASN A 40 -7.06 -18.31 4.97
N MET A 41 -6.88 -19.55 5.44
CA MET A 41 -6.49 -19.84 6.83
C MET A 41 -4.98 -19.81 7.06
N GLU A 42 -4.15 -19.85 6.01
CA GLU A 42 -2.68 -19.89 6.12
C GLU A 42 -2.11 -18.68 6.85
N HIS A 43 -2.72 -17.52 6.65
CA HIS A 43 -2.29 -16.25 7.27
C HIS A 43 -3.22 -15.79 8.41
N TYR A 44 -4.06 -16.68 8.94
CA TYR A 44 -5.07 -16.31 9.93
C TYR A 44 -4.48 -15.66 11.18
N ALA A 45 -3.47 -16.28 11.80
CA ALA A 45 -2.85 -15.77 13.03
C ALA A 45 -2.26 -14.36 12.84
N TRP A 46 -1.52 -14.14 11.75
CA TRP A 46 -0.94 -12.84 11.41
C TRP A 46 -2.01 -11.79 11.13
N THR A 47 -3.07 -12.16 10.39
CA THR A 47 -4.19 -11.28 10.08
C THR A 47 -4.92 -10.84 11.35
N VAL A 48 -5.18 -11.76 12.28
CA VAL A 48 -5.80 -11.45 13.58
C VAL A 48 -4.90 -10.55 14.41
N GLY A 49 -3.60 -10.83 14.46
CA GLY A 49 -2.61 -9.99 15.15
C GLY A 49 -2.60 -8.57 14.63
N LEU A 50 -2.47 -8.40 13.31
CA LEU A 50 -2.49 -7.10 12.63
C LEU A 50 -3.78 -6.32 12.92
N THR A 51 -4.92 -6.98 12.76
CA THR A 51 -6.25 -6.41 13.01
C THR A 51 -6.36 -5.87 14.44
N ARG A 52 -5.89 -6.64 15.43
CA ARG A 52 -5.90 -6.25 16.85
C ARG A 52 -4.98 -5.06 17.13
N MET A 53 -3.79 -5.04 16.53
CA MET A 53 -2.82 -3.97 16.70
C MET A 53 -3.34 -2.65 16.12
N ILE A 54 -3.82 -2.65 14.88
CA ILE A 54 -4.40 -1.44 14.25
C ILE A 54 -5.60 -0.94 15.06
N SER A 55 -6.48 -1.84 15.48
CA SER A 55 -7.63 -1.47 16.31
C SER A 55 -7.23 -0.90 17.68
N ALA A 56 -6.15 -1.40 18.29
CA ALA A 56 -5.62 -0.82 19.52
C ALA A 56 -5.11 0.62 19.31
N VAL A 57 -4.44 0.89 18.19
CA VAL A 57 -4.01 2.25 17.82
C VAL A 57 -5.22 3.16 17.59
N PHE A 58 -6.23 2.71 16.83
CA PHE A 58 -7.44 3.50 16.58
C PHE A 58 -8.22 3.82 17.85
N ARG A 59 -8.31 2.88 18.80
CA ARG A 59 -8.97 3.10 20.09
C ARG A 59 -8.24 4.10 20.99
N ARG A 60 -6.91 4.24 20.85
CA ARG A 60 -6.11 5.13 21.71
C ARG A 60 -6.47 6.61 21.53
N GLY A 61 -7.09 7.00 20.41
CA GLY A 61 -7.39 8.41 20.18
C GLY A 61 -6.32 9.13 19.38
N GLY A 62 -6.42 10.46 19.28
CA GLY A 62 -5.42 11.31 18.62
C GLY A 62 -5.37 11.20 17.10
N ASP A 63 -4.26 11.66 16.53
CA ASP A 63 -3.95 11.52 15.11
C ASP A 63 -3.47 10.09 14.82
N VAL A 64 -4.22 9.40 13.96
CA VAL A 64 -3.94 8.02 13.53
C VAL A 64 -3.71 7.93 12.02
N SER A 65 -3.50 9.07 11.36
CA SER A 65 -3.17 9.15 9.93
C SER A 65 -1.94 8.33 9.58
N PHE A 66 -0.92 8.34 10.44
CA PHE A 66 0.34 7.62 10.25
C PHE A 66 0.17 6.11 10.00
N VAL A 67 -0.91 5.49 10.48
CA VAL A 67 -1.17 4.05 10.26
C VAL A 67 -1.28 3.74 8.76
N VAL A 68 -1.85 4.67 7.99
CA VAL A 68 -1.95 4.55 6.53
C VAL A 68 -0.55 4.54 5.91
N ASP A 69 0.28 5.50 6.29
CA ASP A 69 1.63 5.66 5.75
C ASP A 69 2.52 4.47 6.09
N GLU A 70 2.48 4.02 7.34
CA GLU A 70 3.23 2.85 7.82
C GLU A 70 2.84 1.58 7.04
N LEU A 71 1.55 1.37 6.78
CA LEU A 71 1.10 0.21 5.99
C LEU A 71 1.52 0.31 4.51
N LYS A 72 1.40 1.49 3.91
CA LYS A 72 1.80 1.75 2.51
C LYS A 72 3.31 1.64 2.31
N ALA A 73 4.11 1.85 3.36
CA ALA A 73 5.56 1.71 3.33
C ALA A 73 6.06 0.25 3.46
N VAL A 74 5.18 -0.74 3.69
CA VAL A 74 5.61 -2.14 3.77
C VAL A 74 5.71 -2.76 2.37
N PHE A 75 6.83 -3.44 2.11
CA PHE A 75 7.13 -4.11 0.84
C PHE A 75 7.14 -5.64 1.00
N ASP A 76 6.63 -6.38 0.02
CA ASP A 76 6.81 -7.83 -0.06
C ASP A 76 8.14 -8.13 -0.78
N PRO A 77 9.07 -8.92 -0.20
CA PRO A 77 10.31 -9.31 -0.86
C PRO A 77 10.13 -10.05 -2.19
N ARG A 78 8.96 -10.66 -2.40
CA ARG A 78 8.59 -11.32 -3.66
C ARG A 78 8.10 -10.34 -4.74
N GLY A 79 8.02 -9.06 -4.40
CA GLY A 79 7.47 -8.00 -5.24
C GLY A 79 5.99 -7.75 -5.01
N GLY A 80 5.55 -6.57 -5.42
CA GLY A 80 4.16 -6.15 -5.43
C GLY A 80 3.38 -6.59 -6.67
N GLN A 81 2.13 -6.13 -6.74
CA GLN A 81 1.15 -6.47 -7.75
C GLN A 81 0.63 -5.24 -8.49
N TRP A 82 0.27 -5.39 -9.76
CA TRP A 82 -0.44 -4.36 -10.50
C TRP A 82 -1.95 -4.52 -10.28
N MET A 83 -2.58 -3.50 -9.71
CA MET A 83 -4.00 -3.49 -9.36
C MET A 83 -4.62 -2.17 -9.81
N ASP A 84 -5.75 -2.21 -10.52
CA ASP A 84 -6.47 -1.01 -10.98
C ASP A 84 -5.57 0.01 -11.71
N GLY A 85 -4.62 -0.48 -12.53
CA GLY A 85 -3.71 0.37 -13.30
C GLY A 85 -2.55 0.98 -12.51
N LYS A 86 -2.41 0.67 -11.21
CA LYS A 86 -1.32 1.13 -10.36
C LYS A 86 -0.52 -0.04 -9.77
N TYR A 87 0.75 0.20 -9.51
CA TYR A 87 1.60 -0.76 -8.80
C TYR A 87 1.41 -0.65 -7.30
N VAL A 88 1.14 -1.77 -6.63
CA VAL A 88 0.93 -1.88 -5.19
C VAL A 88 2.02 -2.79 -4.61
N PRO A 89 2.94 -2.28 -3.77
CA PRO A 89 4.17 -2.98 -3.40
C PRO A 89 3.99 -4.20 -2.49
N SER A 90 2.85 -4.32 -1.81
CA SER A 90 2.52 -5.46 -0.94
C SER A 90 1.03 -5.51 -0.63
N LEU A 91 0.57 -6.65 -0.09
CA LEU A 91 -0.79 -6.76 0.43
C LEU A 91 -1.07 -5.77 1.57
N LEU A 92 -0.07 -5.49 2.41
CA LEU A 92 -0.19 -4.53 3.50
C LEU A 92 -0.36 -3.11 2.96
N ALA A 93 0.35 -2.75 1.89
CA ALA A 93 0.15 -1.48 1.23
C ALA A 93 -1.26 -1.34 0.67
N ALA A 94 -1.81 -2.41 0.07
CA ALA A 94 -3.20 -2.44 -0.40
C ALA A 94 -4.20 -2.24 0.75
N LEU A 95 -3.95 -2.83 1.92
CA LEU A 95 -4.77 -2.59 3.12
C LEU A 95 -4.66 -1.13 3.58
N GLY A 96 -3.47 -0.54 3.54
CA GLY A 96 -3.25 0.88 3.81
C GLY A 96 -4.10 1.78 2.92
N GLU A 97 -4.17 1.49 1.61
CA GLU A 97 -5.01 2.23 0.67
C GLU A 97 -6.51 2.09 0.96
N VAL A 98 -6.97 0.91 1.41
CA VAL A 98 -8.37 0.71 1.82
C VAL A 98 -8.71 1.55 3.04
N ILE A 99 -7.81 1.59 4.03
CA ILE A 99 -7.97 2.38 5.25
C ILE A 99 -7.95 3.88 4.92
N GLU A 100 -7.02 4.32 4.08
CA GLU A 100 -6.93 5.70 3.59
C GLU A 100 -8.23 6.15 2.94
N LYS A 101 -8.74 5.34 2.00
CA LYS A 101 -10.02 5.59 1.33
C LYS A 101 -11.16 5.76 2.33
N HIS A 102 -11.23 4.91 3.35
CA HIS A 102 -12.25 5.02 4.39
C HIS A 102 -12.11 6.29 5.22
N MET A 103 -10.89 6.65 5.61
CA MET A 103 -10.61 7.84 6.42
C MET A 103 -10.81 9.15 5.64
N ILE A 104 -10.66 9.14 4.32
CA ILE A 104 -11.07 10.26 3.46
C ILE A 104 -12.61 10.34 3.40
N GLN A 105 -13.27 9.20 3.14
CA GLN A 105 -14.73 9.13 3.02
C GLN A 105 -15.47 9.56 4.30
N ASN A 106 -14.90 9.29 5.47
CA ASN A 106 -15.49 9.67 6.75
C ASN A 106 -15.10 11.10 7.21
N GLY A 107 -14.29 11.82 6.42
CA GLY A 107 -13.82 13.17 6.70
C GLY A 107 -12.72 13.26 7.76
N PHE A 108 -12.09 12.14 8.13
CA PHE A 108 -10.97 12.14 9.06
C PHE A 108 -9.69 12.63 8.38
N LEU A 109 -9.40 12.18 7.17
CA LEU A 109 -8.32 12.71 6.33
C LEU A 109 -8.88 13.72 5.32
N PRO A 110 -8.09 14.75 4.93
CA PRO A 110 -8.46 15.60 3.82
C PRO A 110 -8.58 14.75 2.54
N ALA A 111 -9.51 15.10 1.66
CA ALA A 111 -9.53 14.53 0.32
C ALA A 111 -8.24 14.93 -0.38
N THR A 112 -7.34 13.97 -0.58
CA THR A 112 -6.18 14.16 -1.44
C THR A 112 -6.69 14.27 -2.87
N GLU A 113 -6.37 15.37 -3.58
CA GLU A 113 -6.57 15.47 -5.04
C GLU A 113 -5.77 14.39 -5.82
N HIS A 114 -4.90 13.66 -5.12
CA HIS A 114 -4.00 12.65 -5.66
C HIS A 114 -4.11 11.32 -4.91
N SER A 115 -5.22 10.59 -5.08
CA SER A 115 -5.34 9.18 -4.65
C SER A 115 -4.49 8.20 -5.48
N GLY A 116 -3.36 8.65 -6.02
CA GLY A 116 -2.52 7.88 -6.95
C GLY A 116 -1.09 8.36 -7.13
N GLN A 117 -0.60 9.35 -6.38
CA GLN A 117 0.82 9.72 -6.43
C GLN A 117 1.53 9.22 -5.18
N TYR A 118 2.18 8.06 -5.31
CA TYR A 118 3.58 8.05 -4.91
C TYR A 118 4.21 9.24 -5.61
N SER A 119 4.86 10.12 -4.87
CA SER A 119 5.62 11.22 -5.43
C SER A 119 6.49 10.67 -6.57
N GLU A 120 6.09 10.94 -7.81
CA GLU A 120 6.99 10.88 -8.93
C GLU A 120 8.17 11.78 -8.54
N PRO A 121 9.42 11.30 -8.53
CA PRO A 121 10.52 12.24 -8.52
C PRO A 121 10.30 13.12 -9.75
N ALA A 122 10.25 14.44 -9.55
CA ALA A 122 9.98 15.40 -10.62
C ALA A 122 11.01 15.21 -11.76
N ILE A 123 10.61 14.50 -12.81
CA ILE A 123 11.31 14.49 -14.08
C ILE A 123 10.61 15.52 -14.93
N GLY A 124 11.20 16.72 -14.95
CA GLY A 124 10.87 17.72 -15.96
C GLY A 124 11.09 17.16 -17.37
N GLU A 125 10.15 17.54 -18.23
CA GLU A 125 10.14 17.40 -19.68
C GLU A 125 9.99 16.00 -20.29
N GLU A 126 8.98 15.91 -21.16
CA GLU A 126 8.65 14.80 -22.03
C GLU A 126 9.89 14.26 -22.76
N ARG A 127 10.34 13.07 -22.38
CA ARG A 127 11.13 12.22 -23.28
C ARG A 127 10.38 10.91 -23.48
N ARG A 128 9.66 10.83 -24.59
CA ARG A 128 9.24 9.54 -25.17
C ARG A 128 10.50 8.72 -25.44
N VAL A 129 10.74 7.69 -24.63
CA VAL A 129 11.80 6.72 -24.89
C VAL A 129 11.30 5.72 -25.93
N VAL A 130 11.89 5.78 -27.11
CA VAL A 130 11.72 4.80 -28.18
C VAL A 130 12.38 3.49 -27.71
N GLY A 131 11.58 2.44 -27.49
CA GLY A 131 12.10 1.12 -27.11
C GLY A 131 11.24 0.33 -26.12
N LEU A 132 9.91 0.30 -26.31
CA LEU A 132 8.96 -0.51 -25.53
C LEU A 132 9.17 -2.03 -25.74
N ASN A 133 10.29 -2.58 -25.26
CA ASN A 133 10.58 -4.01 -25.22
C ASN A 133 11.46 -4.41 -24.01
N GLY A 134 11.53 -3.59 -22.97
CA GLY A 134 12.27 -3.91 -21.75
C GLY A 134 11.33 -4.36 -20.63
N SER A 135 11.37 -5.65 -20.26
CA SER A 135 10.79 -6.11 -18.99
C SER A 135 11.40 -5.29 -17.84
N PHE A 136 10.58 -4.56 -17.09
CA PHE A 136 11.04 -3.80 -15.92
C PHE A 136 11.58 -4.79 -14.89
N ARG A 137 12.91 -4.84 -14.73
CA ARG A 137 13.55 -5.75 -13.77
C ARG A 137 13.38 -5.18 -12.36
N GLN A 138 13.03 -6.05 -11.42
CA GLN A 138 12.86 -5.68 -10.02
C GLN A 138 14.21 -5.60 -9.33
N CYS A 139 14.41 -4.56 -8.52
CA CYS A 139 15.61 -4.41 -7.72
C CYS A 139 15.63 -5.45 -6.58
N PRO A 140 16.70 -6.25 -6.41
CA PRO A 140 16.76 -7.23 -5.33
C PRO A 140 16.88 -6.61 -3.93
N LYS A 141 17.17 -5.31 -3.82
CA LYS A 141 17.28 -4.59 -2.54
C LYS A 141 15.96 -3.94 -2.11
N CYS A 142 15.20 -3.35 -3.03
CA CYS A 142 13.98 -2.60 -2.70
C CYS A 142 12.72 -3.05 -3.45
N ALA A 143 12.82 -4.10 -4.28
CA ALA A 143 11.75 -4.68 -5.10
C ALA A 143 11.08 -3.73 -6.13
N GLN A 144 11.48 -2.45 -6.18
CA GLN A 144 10.92 -1.52 -7.15
C GLN A 144 11.32 -1.91 -8.58
N PRO A 145 10.44 -1.66 -9.57
CA PRO A 145 10.68 -1.94 -11.00
C PRO A 145 11.61 -0.89 -11.64
N SER A 146 12.69 -0.57 -10.95
CA SER A 146 13.64 0.50 -11.28
C SER A 146 15.06 -0.01 -11.49
N LEU A 147 15.22 -1.33 -11.67
CA LEU A 147 16.51 -1.93 -11.97
C LEU A 147 16.81 -1.82 -13.47
N ILE A 148 17.82 -1.00 -13.78
CA ILE A 148 18.32 -0.75 -15.13
C ILE A 148 19.73 -1.30 -15.27
N ARG A 149 20.13 -1.71 -16.49
CA ARG A 149 21.54 -2.05 -16.75
C ARG A 149 22.24 -0.86 -17.36
N GLN A 150 23.29 -0.38 -16.73
CA GLN A 150 24.14 0.70 -17.22
C GLN A 150 25.60 0.28 -17.08
N GLU A 151 26.38 0.42 -18.15
CA GLU A 151 27.83 0.20 -18.14
C GLU A 151 28.26 -1.18 -17.61
N GLY A 152 27.44 -2.22 -17.84
CA GLY A 152 27.70 -3.58 -17.36
C GLY A 152 27.25 -3.85 -15.92
N CYS A 153 26.71 -2.85 -15.21
CA CYS A 153 26.19 -2.99 -13.85
C CYS A 153 24.67 -2.93 -13.83
N ASP A 154 24.03 -3.75 -13.01
CA ASP A 154 22.62 -3.59 -12.67
C ASP A 154 22.51 -2.53 -11.56
N VAL A 155 21.85 -1.42 -11.85
CA VAL A 155 21.71 -0.25 -10.96
C VAL A 155 20.23 0.02 -10.72
N CYS A 156 19.86 0.28 -9.47
CA CYS A 156 18.50 0.69 -9.11
C CYS A 156 18.44 2.19 -8.90
N SER A 157 17.66 2.88 -9.73
CA SER A 157 17.50 4.34 -9.66
C SER A 157 16.72 4.81 -8.41
N SER A 158 16.10 3.89 -7.66
CA SER A 158 15.28 4.26 -6.49
C SER A 158 15.95 4.06 -5.14
N CYS A 159 16.87 3.10 -4.98
CA CYS A 159 17.52 2.82 -3.69
C CYS A 159 19.07 2.78 -3.73
N GLY A 160 19.65 3.13 -4.88
CA GLY A 160 21.10 3.17 -5.10
C GLY A 160 21.79 1.81 -5.08
N TYR A 161 21.04 0.71 -5.19
CA TYR A 161 21.64 -0.63 -5.36
C TYR A 161 22.44 -0.68 -6.66
N SER A 162 23.67 -1.21 -6.61
CA SER A 162 24.48 -1.50 -7.79
C SER A 162 25.17 -2.86 -7.67
N LYS A 163 25.18 -3.62 -8.76
CA LYS A 163 25.94 -4.88 -8.87
C LYS A 163 26.51 -5.00 -10.27
N CYS A 164 27.83 -4.93 -10.36
CA CYS A 164 28.59 -5.15 -11.60
C CYS A 164 28.97 -6.63 -11.72
N GLY A 165 29.06 -7.12 -12.95
CA GLY A 165 29.46 -8.49 -13.28
C GLY A 165 30.39 -8.52 -14.47
#